data_AF-K2FNL1-F1
#
_entry.id   AF-K2FNL1-F1
#
_cell.length_a   1.000
_cell.length_b   1.000
_cell.length_c   1.000
_cell.angle_alpha   90.00
_cell.angle_beta   90.00
_cell.angle_gamma   90.00
#
_symmetry.space_group_name_H-M   'P 1'
#
loop_
_entity.id
_entity.type
_entity.pdbx_description
1 polymer ?
#
loop_
_entity_poly.entity_id
_entity_poly.type
_entity_poly.pdbx_seq_one_letter_code
_entity_poly.pdbx_strand_id
1 'polypeptide(L)'
;LKCLLSIKNKKITPSKYLTKFIGAKSDPTYINTETIDLKNSSSLRFGISSFGFGNANFHVVLDEFNEDVKISDNLKKENEMDIAVIAKSVISPEEIDFDLIVSKFKIPFKSLSHIDKVQLQALLAVDKVFEKANIDVSFLDKENVSVISASSLGLDSALDLMRRVRHFEFIDALNFLDHDSLDMMIKHKEKFIEITEDTGPGVLNNVIAGRICNAFDFNGENFNIDSDFNSASVALSVAMQKLNKKEGIVVLVHCDEKLSEDGSLIERKTVGCSLLSTIEFAKANNYPICEIIEKINFYDSK
;
A
#
# COMPACT_ATOMS: atom_id res chain seq x y z
N LEU A 1 4.81 0.51 -20.41
CA LEU A 1 4.45 0.73 -21.84
C LEU A 1 5.61 1.25 -22.70
N LYS A 2 6.26 2.39 -22.35
CA LYS A 2 7.37 2.97 -23.14
C LYS A 2 8.44 1.93 -23.52
N CYS A 3 8.95 1.16 -22.56
CA CYS A 3 9.99 0.14 -22.80
C CYS A 3 9.53 -0.96 -23.78
N LEU A 4 8.29 -1.46 -23.65
CA LEU A 4 7.74 -2.46 -24.58
C LEU A 4 7.65 -1.91 -26.02
N LEU A 5 7.22 -0.66 -26.18
CA LEU A 5 7.20 -0.01 -27.48
C LEU A 5 8.61 0.27 -28.00
N SER A 6 9.58 0.53 -27.11
CA SER A 6 10.98 0.69 -27.49
C SER A 6 11.62 -0.60 -27.99
N ILE A 7 11.28 -1.74 -27.38
CA ILE A 7 11.66 -3.07 -27.88
C ILE A 7 11.05 -3.28 -29.28
N LYS A 8 9.73 -3.14 -29.40
CA LYS A 8 9.00 -3.36 -30.65
C LYS A 8 9.48 -2.49 -31.81
N ASN A 9 9.75 -1.21 -31.55
CA ASN A 9 10.13 -0.26 -32.59
C ASN A 9 11.65 -0.07 -32.71
N LYS A 10 12.43 -0.77 -31.89
CA LYS A 10 13.90 -0.64 -31.80
C LYS A 10 14.35 0.81 -31.65
N LYS A 11 13.67 1.58 -30.80
CA LYS A 11 13.97 3.00 -30.56
C LYS A 11 13.65 3.44 -29.14
N ILE A 12 14.51 4.26 -28.53
CA ILE A 12 14.21 4.93 -27.26
C ILE A 12 13.83 6.38 -27.54
N THR A 13 12.63 6.77 -27.12
CA THR A 13 12.15 8.15 -27.30
C THR A 13 12.81 9.11 -26.32
N PRO A 14 13.09 10.36 -26.74
CA PRO A 14 13.78 11.37 -25.94
C PRO A 14 13.00 11.74 -24.68
N SER A 15 13.75 12.09 -23.63
CA SER A 15 13.24 12.68 -22.40
C SER A 15 13.17 14.20 -22.55
N LYS A 16 12.08 14.68 -23.14
CA LYS A 16 11.92 16.07 -23.62
C LYS A 16 12.20 17.16 -22.58
N TYR A 17 11.85 16.92 -21.33
CA TYR A 17 11.88 17.94 -20.27
C TYR A 17 13.00 17.75 -19.24
N LEU A 18 13.85 16.74 -19.43
CA LEU A 18 14.95 16.43 -18.53
C LEU A 18 16.24 16.38 -19.35
N THR A 19 17.04 17.44 -19.27
CA THR A 19 18.24 17.62 -20.12
C THR A 19 19.55 17.56 -19.33
N LYS A 20 19.47 17.55 -18.00
CA LYS A 20 20.64 17.54 -17.13
C LYS A 20 20.53 16.44 -16.10
N PHE A 21 21.53 15.56 -16.09
CA PHE A 21 21.67 14.55 -15.06
C PHE A 21 22.27 15.19 -13.81
N ILE A 22 21.72 14.86 -12.64
CA ILE A 22 22.21 15.31 -11.34
C ILE A 22 22.77 14.08 -10.63
N GLY A 23 24.07 13.87 -10.76
CA GLY A 23 24.79 12.77 -10.11
C GLY A 23 26.30 13.01 -10.12
N ALA A 24 27.05 12.05 -9.60
CA ALA A 24 28.51 12.15 -9.55
C ALA A 24 29.12 12.19 -10.96
N LYS A 25 30.25 12.88 -11.13
CA LYS A 25 30.94 12.95 -12.44
C LYS A 25 31.37 11.58 -12.99
N SER A 26 31.53 10.59 -12.12
CA SER A 26 31.92 9.21 -12.46
C SER A 26 30.74 8.30 -12.80
N ASP A 27 29.50 8.79 -12.67
CA ASP A 27 28.31 7.99 -12.92
C ASP A 27 28.09 7.83 -14.44
N PRO A 28 28.01 6.60 -14.97
CA PRO A 28 27.76 6.36 -16.40
C PRO A 28 26.32 6.70 -16.83
N THR A 29 25.44 7.04 -15.90
CA THR A 29 24.04 7.38 -16.18
C THR A 29 23.95 8.65 -17.02
N TYR A 30 23.16 8.58 -18.08
CA TYR A 30 22.86 9.73 -18.94
C TYR A 30 21.37 9.78 -19.23
N ILE A 31 20.89 10.96 -19.60
CA ILE A 31 19.51 11.16 -20.03
C ILE A 31 19.52 11.31 -21.55
N ASN A 32 18.73 10.49 -22.22
CA ASN A 32 18.61 10.57 -23.66
C ASN A 32 17.75 11.79 -24.06
N THR A 33 18.35 12.81 -24.65
CA THR A 33 17.66 14.01 -25.15
C THR A 33 17.22 13.90 -26.61
N GLU A 34 17.77 12.91 -27.31
CA GLU A 34 17.44 12.57 -28.70
C GLU A 34 16.91 11.14 -28.79
N THR A 35 16.32 10.80 -29.94
CA THR A 35 15.88 9.42 -30.19
C THR A 35 17.11 8.54 -30.40
N ILE A 36 17.20 7.45 -29.64
CA ILE A 36 18.25 6.45 -29.83
C ILE A 36 17.71 5.35 -30.75
N ASP A 37 18.41 5.07 -31.85
CA ASP A 37 18.11 3.92 -32.73
C ASP A 37 18.82 2.67 -32.18
N LEU A 38 18.07 1.58 -32.03
CA LEU A 38 18.51 0.31 -31.46
C LEU A 38 18.48 -0.83 -32.48
N LYS A 39 18.37 -0.55 -33.79
CA LYS A 39 18.33 -1.59 -34.83
C LYS A 39 19.55 -2.52 -34.84
N ASN A 40 20.70 -2.02 -34.42
CA ASN A 40 21.94 -2.81 -34.39
C ASN A 40 22.18 -3.52 -33.04
N SER A 41 21.25 -3.40 -32.08
CA SER A 41 21.35 -4.07 -30.79
C SER A 41 20.98 -5.55 -30.94
N SER A 42 21.84 -6.44 -30.46
CA SER A 42 21.64 -7.90 -30.51
C SER A 42 20.51 -8.39 -29.59
N SER A 43 20.29 -7.71 -28.46
CA SER A 43 19.17 -7.93 -27.54
C SER A 43 18.94 -6.68 -26.70
N LEU A 44 17.71 -6.46 -26.25
CA LEU A 44 17.33 -5.30 -25.45
C LEU A 44 16.87 -5.72 -24.06
N ARG A 45 17.40 -5.03 -23.04
CA ARG A 45 17.00 -5.16 -21.64
C ARG A 45 16.69 -3.78 -21.07
N PHE A 46 15.56 -3.67 -20.37
CA PHE A 46 15.14 -2.45 -19.70
C PHE A 46 14.87 -2.72 -18.22
N GLY A 47 15.51 -1.95 -17.34
CA GLY A 47 15.08 -1.82 -15.95
C GLY A 47 14.00 -0.76 -15.83
N ILE A 48 12.92 -1.06 -15.13
CA ILE A 48 11.82 -0.14 -14.83
C ILE A 48 11.69 -0.05 -13.32
N SER A 49 11.92 1.13 -12.77
CA SER A 49 11.75 1.41 -11.34
C SER A 49 10.55 2.34 -11.13
N SER A 50 9.78 2.09 -10.09
CA SER A 50 8.73 2.98 -9.59
C SER A 50 8.85 3.10 -8.08
N PHE A 51 8.85 4.33 -7.58
CA PHE A 51 8.97 4.64 -6.15
C PHE A 51 7.73 5.45 -5.74
N GLY A 52 6.81 4.82 -5.02
CA GLY A 52 5.54 5.42 -4.60
C GLY A 52 5.59 6.04 -3.20
N PHE A 53 4.59 6.88 -2.88
CA PHE A 53 4.36 7.32 -1.50
C PHE A 53 4.17 6.11 -0.58
N GLY A 54 4.63 6.23 0.66
CA GLY A 54 4.63 5.11 1.62
C GLY A 54 5.74 4.08 1.34
N ASN A 55 6.77 4.40 0.56
CA ASN A 55 7.88 3.48 0.27
C ASN A 55 7.43 2.19 -0.46
N ALA A 56 6.35 2.28 -1.25
CA ALA A 56 5.88 1.21 -2.12
C ALA A 56 6.72 1.20 -3.40
N ASN A 57 7.84 0.47 -3.35
CA ASN A 57 8.85 0.46 -4.39
C ASN A 57 8.82 -0.83 -5.19
N PHE A 58 8.87 -0.72 -6.52
CA PHE A 58 8.87 -1.86 -7.44
C PHE A 58 9.95 -1.68 -8.50
N HIS A 59 10.66 -2.78 -8.80
CA HIS A 59 11.61 -2.85 -9.89
C HIS A 59 11.33 -4.07 -10.76
N VAL A 60 11.25 -3.86 -12.07
CA VAL A 60 11.03 -4.93 -13.04
C VAL A 60 12.12 -4.85 -14.10
N VAL A 61 12.73 -6.00 -14.40
CA VAL A 61 13.61 -6.15 -15.56
C VAL A 61 12.80 -6.77 -16.69
N LEU A 62 12.78 -6.08 -17.84
CA LEU A 62 12.15 -6.55 -19.06
C LEU A 62 13.23 -6.91 -20.08
N ASP A 63 13.15 -8.13 -20.59
CA ASP A 63 13.95 -8.59 -21.72
C ASP A 63 13.14 -8.60 -23.01
N GLU A 64 13.83 -8.32 -24.11
CA GLU A 64 13.31 -8.62 -25.44
C GLU A 64 13.08 -10.12 -25.58
N PHE A 65 11.88 -10.48 -26.01
CA PHE A 65 11.52 -11.87 -26.24
C PHE A 65 12.40 -12.47 -27.33
N ASN A 66 12.92 -13.67 -27.06
CA ASN A 66 13.70 -14.46 -27.99
C ASN A 66 13.06 -15.85 -28.09
N GLU A 67 12.70 -16.27 -29.31
CA GLU A 67 12.03 -17.55 -29.60
C GLU A 67 12.87 -18.76 -29.18
N ASP A 68 14.20 -18.62 -29.12
CA ASP A 68 15.11 -19.68 -28.69
C ASP A 68 15.19 -19.85 -27.16
N VAL A 69 14.48 -19.01 -26.38
CA VAL A 69 14.42 -19.14 -24.93
C VAL A 69 13.62 -20.40 -24.60
N LYS A 70 14.34 -21.44 -24.16
CA LYS A 70 13.72 -22.60 -23.55
C LYS A 70 13.05 -22.18 -22.24
N ILE A 71 11.72 -22.12 -22.25
CA ILE A 71 10.93 -22.04 -21.02
C ILE A 71 11.27 -23.31 -20.24
N SER A 72 11.90 -23.17 -19.08
CA SER A 72 12.09 -24.31 -18.21
C SER A 72 10.72 -24.79 -17.76
N ASP A 73 10.38 -26.05 -18.03
CA ASP A 73 9.17 -26.71 -17.50
C ASP A 73 9.17 -26.83 -15.96
N ASN A 74 10.19 -26.29 -15.27
CA ASN A 74 10.22 -26.04 -13.84
C ASN A 74 9.26 -24.92 -13.40
N LEU A 75 8.11 -24.77 -14.05
CA LEU A 75 6.93 -24.31 -13.34
C LEU A 75 6.64 -25.41 -12.32
N LYS A 76 7.26 -25.32 -11.13
CA LYS A 76 6.68 -25.97 -9.96
C LYS A 76 5.21 -25.60 -10.02
N LYS A 77 4.32 -26.58 -10.17
CA LYS A 77 2.92 -26.36 -9.82
C LYS A 77 2.99 -25.62 -8.49
N GLU A 78 2.40 -24.42 -8.44
CA GLU A 78 2.24 -23.73 -7.17
C GLU A 78 1.58 -24.77 -6.26
N ASN A 79 2.38 -25.32 -5.34
CA ASN A 79 1.89 -26.38 -4.49
C ASN A 79 0.82 -25.72 -3.64
N GLU A 80 -0.36 -26.31 -3.65
CA GLU A 80 -1.45 -25.92 -2.77
C GLU A 80 -0.89 -25.97 -1.34
N MET A 81 -0.89 -24.82 -0.67
CA MET A 81 -0.23 -24.68 0.63
C MET A 81 -1.16 -24.01 1.62
N ASP A 82 -1.39 -24.71 2.73
CA ASP A 82 -2.05 -24.17 3.89
C ASP A 82 -1.14 -23.15 4.56
N ILE A 83 -1.71 -22.03 5.02
CA ILE A 83 -0.94 -21.01 5.73
C ILE A 83 -1.28 -21.02 7.21
N ALA A 84 -0.26 -20.79 8.03
CA ALA A 84 -0.42 -20.61 9.47
C ALA A 84 -0.83 -19.15 9.75
N VAL A 85 -1.88 -18.97 10.54
CA VAL A 85 -2.13 -17.72 11.24
C VAL A 85 -1.44 -17.79 12.58
N ILE A 86 -0.49 -16.90 12.81
CA ILE A 86 0.28 -16.84 14.05
C ILE A 86 -0.55 -16.17 15.15
N ALA A 87 -1.14 -15.02 14.82
CA ALA A 87 -2.01 -14.26 15.71
C ALA A 87 -2.94 -13.34 14.92
N LYS A 88 -4.02 -12.92 15.57
CA LYS A 88 -4.99 -11.94 15.08
C LYS A 88 -5.25 -10.86 16.14
N SER A 89 -5.37 -9.61 15.70
CA SER A 89 -5.80 -8.47 16.52
C SER A 89 -6.87 -7.66 15.78
N VAL A 90 -7.63 -6.87 16.53
CA VAL A 90 -8.64 -5.94 16.01
C VAL A 90 -8.56 -4.68 16.87
N ILE A 91 -8.69 -3.52 16.22
CA ILE A 91 -8.72 -2.19 16.85
C ILE A 91 -9.95 -1.42 16.36
N SER A 92 -10.76 -0.99 17.32
CA SER A 92 -11.91 -0.10 17.11
C SER A 92 -11.46 1.37 17.15
N PRO A 93 -12.25 2.32 16.61
CA PRO A 93 -11.84 3.73 16.55
C PRO A 93 -11.72 4.36 17.95
N GLU A 94 -12.46 3.85 18.93
CA GLU A 94 -12.43 4.30 20.33
C GLU A 94 -11.18 3.82 21.08
N GLU A 95 -10.48 2.81 20.57
CA GLU A 95 -9.22 2.28 21.13
C GLU A 95 -7.99 3.11 20.68
N ILE A 96 -8.18 4.16 19.86
CA ILE A 96 -7.07 5.01 19.41
C ILE A 96 -6.57 5.86 20.57
N ASP A 97 -5.39 5.50 21.08
CA ASP A 97 -4.62 6.31 22.03
C ASP A 97 -3.59 7.16 21.27
N PHE A 98 -3.87 8.47 21.18
CA PHE A 98 -3.01 9.41 20.47
C PHE A 98 -1.65 9.62 21.15
N ASP A 99 -1.58 9.56 22.48
CA ASP A 99 -0.33 9.75 23.21
C ASP A 99 0.58 8.53 23.02
N LEU A 100 0.00 7.32 23.03
CA LEU A 100 0.71 6.10 22.67
C LEU A 100 1.23 6.17 21.22
N ILE A 101 0.41 6.62 20.27
CA ILE A 101 0.81 6.72 18.87
C ILE A 101 2.00 7.67 18.70
N VAL A 102 1.92 8.86 19.29
CA VAL A 102 2.97 9.89 19.19
C VAL A 102 4.26 9.38 19.81
N SER A 103 4.18 8.82 21.02
CA SER A 103 5.36 8.35 21.76
C SER A 103 6.01 7.12 21.13
N LYS A 104 5.21 6.14 20.68
CA LYS A 104 5.69 4.85 20.17
C LYS A 104 6.10 4.89 18.71
N PHE A 105 5.27 5.48 17.85
CA PHE A 105 5.50 5.51 16.39
C PHE A 105 6.17 6.78 15.91
N LYS A 106 6.56 7.68 16.84
CA LYS A 106 7.29 8.92 16.56
C LYS A 106 6.57 9.83 15.55
N ILE A 107 5.24 9.85 15.60
CA ILE A 107 4.40 10.70 14.75
C ILE A 107 4.24 12.05 15.45
N PRO A 108 4.65 13.18 14.85
CA PRO A 108 4.44 14.50 15.45
C PRO A 108 2.95 14.84 15.58
N PHE A 109 2.55 15.51 16.67
CA PHE A 109 1.16 15.96 16.89
C PHE A 109 0.59 16.77 15.72
N LYS A 110 1.41 17.61 15.07
CA LYS A 110 0.97 18.41 13.91
C LYS A 110 0.57 17.54 12.71
N SER A 111 1.28 16.43 12.49
CA SER A 111 0.99 15.49 11.41
C SER A 111 -0.17 14.56 11.78
N LEU A 112 -0.33 14.25 13.06
CA LEU A 112 -1.36 13.34 13.58
C LEU A 112 -2.77 13.75 13.16
N SER A 113 -3.09 15.04 13.19
CA SER A 113 -4.41 15.55 12.77
C SER A 113 -4.69 15.35 11.28
N HIS A 114 -3.67 15.10 10.46
CA HIS A 114 -3.80 14.89 9.03
C HIS A 114 -3.83 13.41 8.64
N ILE A 115 -3.60 12.49 9.59
CA ILE A 115 -3.54 11.05 9.32
C ILE A 115 -4.92 10.43 9.56
N ASP A 116 -5.43 9.70 8.57
CA ASP A 116 -6.70 9.01 8.70
C ASP A 116 -6.69 7.98 9.84
N LYS A 117 -7.83 7.87 10.53
CA LYS A 117 -8.02 6.96 11.66
C LYS A 117 -7.69 5.51 11.31
N VAL A 118 -8.00 5.07 10.08
CA VAL A 118 -7.66 3.72 9.61
C VAL A 118 -6.15 3.47 9.64
N GLN A 119 -5.35 4.46 9.23
CA GLN A 119 -3.88 4.34 9.29
C GLN A 119 -3.38 4.26 10.73
N LEU A 120 -4.02 4.98 11.66
CA LEU A 120 -3.67 4.94 13.09
C LEU A 120 -4.08 3.62 13.74
N GLN A 121 -5.29 3.14 13.48
CA GLN A 121 -5.78 1.84 13.94
C GLN A 121 -4.91 0.71 13.40
N ALA A 122 -4.43 0.81 12.16
CA ALA A 122 -3.53 -0.17 11.56
C ALA A 122 -2.19 -0.28 12.33
N LEU A 123 -1.58 0.84 12.72
CA LEU A 123 -0.36 0.83 13.54
C LEU A 123 -0.58 0.12 14.89
N LEU A 124 -1.68 0.45 15.56
CA LEU A 124 -2.06 -0.17 16.84
C LEU A 124 -2.40 -1.66 16.68
N ALA A 125 -3.04 -2.04 15.57
CA ALA A 125 -3.41 -3.43 15.30
C ALA A 125 -2.15 -4.28 15.07
N VAL A 126 -1.18 -3.76 14.33
CA VAL A 126 0.11 -4.42 14.11
C VAL A 126 0.87 -4.56 15.43
N ASP A 127 0.92 -3.52 16.23
CA ASP A 127 1.57 -3.57 17.54
C ASP A 127 0.96 -4.64 18.47
N LYS A 128 -0.37 -4.62 18.60
CA LYS A 128 -1.14 -5.55 19.42
C LYS A 128 -1.04 -7.00 18.92
N VAL A 129 -0.89 -7.22 17.61
CA VAL A 129 -0.76 -8.59 17.07
C VAL A 129 0.61 -9.19 17.36
N PHE A 130 1.68 -8.40 17.29
CA PHE A 130 3.03 -8.86 17.65
C PHE A 130 3.16 -9.12 19.16
N GLU A 131 2.58 -8.25 19.99
CA GLU A 131 2.49 -8.48 21.45
C GLU A 131 1.74 -9.78 21.75
N LYS A 132 0.57 -10.00 21.13
CA LYS A 132 -0.23 -11.22 21.31
C LYS A 132 0.47 -12.49 20.80
N ALA A 133 1.28 -12.36 19.75
CA ALA A 133 2.11 -13.47 19.26
C ALA A 133 3.34 -13.74 20.14
N ASN A 134 3.65 -12.85 21.09
CA ASN A 134 4.90 -12.85 21.86
C ASN A 134 6.14 -12.85 20.95
N ILE A 135 6.09 -12.08 19.86
CA ILE A 135 7.17 -11.93 18.89
C ILE A 135 7.78 -10.55 19.07
N ASP A 136 9.06 -10.51 19.45
CA ASP A 136 9.82 -9.27 19.49
C ASP A 136 10.27 -8.90 18.08
N VAL A 137 9.68 -7.82 17.57
CA VAL A 137 9.89 -7.28 16.23
C VAL A 137 11.37 -6.96 15.97
N SER A 138 12.18 -6.66 16.99
CA SER A 138 13.59 -6.32 16.83
C SER A 138 14.47 -7.50 16.39
N PHE A 139 14.05 -8.75 16.64
CA PHE A 139 14.77 -9.96 16.22
C PHE A 139 14.30 -10.53 14.88
N LEU A 140 13.29 -9.93 14.26
CA LEU A 140 12.79 -10.37 12.96
C LEU A 140 13.78 -10.03 11.84
N ASP A 141 13.90 -10.95 10.88
CA ASP A 141 14.49 -10.64 9.57
C ASP A 141 13.56 -9.71 8.79
N LYS A 142 13.89 -8.42 8.80
CA LYS A 142 13.07 -7.34 8.26
C LYS A 142 12.80 -7.46 6.76
N GLU A 143 13.71 -8.08 6.00
CA GLU A 143 13.55 -8.30 4.55
C GLU A 143 12.50 -9.37 4.22
N ASN A 144 12.15 -10.18 5.22
CA ASN A 144 11.19 -11.27 5.14
C ASN A 144 9.87 -10.94 5.86
N VAL A 145 9.64 -9.67 6.22
CA VAL A 145 8.34 -9.19 6.70
C VAL A 145 7.73 -8.27 5.66
N SER A 146 6.62 -8.69 5.09
CA SER A 146 5.85 -7.90 4.13
C SER A 146 4.53 -7.46 4.71
N VAL A 147 4.00 -6.33 4.24
CA VAL A 147 2.76 -5.75 4.73
C VAL A 147 1.77 -5.60 3.60
N ILE A 148 0.64 -6.29 3.71
CA ILE A 148 -0.47 -6.15 2.76
C ILE A 148 -1.61 -5.46 3.51
N SER A 149 -2.04 -4.33 2.99
CA SER A 149 -3.25 -3.63 3.46
C SER A 149 -4.42 -3.93 2.53
N ALA A 150 -5.63 -3.95 3.08
CA ALA A 150 -6.87 -4.16 2.36
C ALA A 150 -7.91 -3.13 2.82
N SER A 151 -8.19 -2.17 1.92
CA SER A 151 -9.21 -1.14 2.09
C SER A 151 -9.62 -0.61 0.72
N SER A 152 -10.87 -0.20 0.59
CA SER A 152 -11.44 0.28 -0.66
C SER A 152 -11.54 1.80 -0.76
N LEU A 153 -11.57 2.32 -1.99
CA LEU A 153 -11.75 3.74 -2.32
C LEU A 153 -10.76 4.67 -1.59
N GLY A 154 -11.12 5.91 -1.30
CA GLY A 154 -10.37 6.76 -0.38
C GLY A 154 -10.80 6.53 1.07
N LEU A 155 -9.90 6.82 2.01
CA LEU A 155 -10.21 6.80 3.45
C LEU A 155 -11.17 7.93 3.84
N ASP A 156 -11.73 7.88 5.04
CA ASP A 156 -12.77 8.81 5.50
C ASP A 156 -12.32 10.28 5.39
N SER A 157 -11.06 10.54 5.73
CA SER A 157 -10.43 11.87 5.68
C SER A 157 -10.35 12.42 4.25
N ALA A 158 -10.36 11.56 3.22
CA ALA A 158 -10.41 12.00 1.83
C ALA A 158 -11.74 12.69 1.48
N LEU A 159 -12.84 12.26 2.12
CA LEU A 159 -14.16 12.89 1.93
C LEU A 159 -14.19 14.29 2.53
N ASP A 160 -13.62 14.47 3.72
CA ASP A 160 -13.50 15.78 4.37
C ASP A 160 -12.57 16.72 3.60
N LEU A 161 -11.47 16.18 3.06
CA LEU A 161 -10.61 16.91 2.13
C LEU A 161 -11.40 17.38 0.90
N MET A 162 -12.17 16.49 0.28
CA MET A 162 -12.99 16.84 -0.89
C MET A 162 -14.02 17.91 -0.55
N ARG A 163 -14.69 17.82 0.61
CA ARG A 163 -15.63 18.84 1.09
C ARG A 163 -14.96 20.20 1.27
N ARG A 164 -13.75 20.23 1.83
CA ARG A 164 -12.96 21.47 1.98
C ARG A 164 -12.55 22.07 0.64
N VAL A 165 -12.06 21.23 -0.28
CA VAL A 165 -11.57 21.69 -1.59
C VAL A 165 -12.72 22.22 -2.42
N ARG A 166 -13.85 21.52 -2.48
CA ARG A 166 -15.00 21.91 -3.31
C ARG A 166 -15.77 23.13 -2.79
N HIS A 167 -15.33 23.75 -1.70
CA HIS A 167 -15.97 24.93 -1.13
C HIS A 167 -16.10 26.10 -2.12
N PHE A 168 -15.12 26.28 -3.03
CA PHE A 168 -15.20 27.31 -4.06
C PHE A 168 -16.36 27.09 -5.04
N GLU A 169 -16.71 25.83 -5.35
CA GLU A 169 -17.86 25.52 -6.22
C GLU A 169 -19.16 25.95 -5.57
N PHE A 170 -19.28 25.77 -4.24
CA PHE A 170 -20.44 26.22 -3.48
C PHE A 170 -20.53 27.73 -3.39
N ILE A 171 -19.41 28.44 -3.15
CA ILE A 171 -19.38 29.91 -3.17
C ILE A 171 -19.82 30.44 -4.53
N ASP A 172 -19.30 29.87 -5.62
CA ASP A 172 -19.65 30.31 -6.97
C ASP A 172 -21.13 30.04 -7.30
N ALA A 173 -21.62 28.83 -7.03
CA ALA A 173 -23.00 28.45 -7.29
C ALA A 173 -24.03 29.22 -6.44
N LEU A 174 -23.63 29.67 -5.24
CA LEU A 174 -24.49 30.38 -4.29
C LEU A 174 -24.14 31.87 -4.18
N ASN A 175 -23.43 32.42 -5.17
CA ASN A 175 -23.00 33.83 -5.17
C ASN A 175 -24.18 34.84 -5.19
N PHE A 176 -25.39 34.37 -5.45
CA PHE A 176 -26.63 35.15 -5.39
C PHE A 176 -27.12 35.39 -3.96
N LEU A 177 -26.55 34.69 -2.96
CA LEU A 177 -26.83 34.92 -1.55
C LEU A 177 -26.15 36.19 -1.03
N ASP A 178 -26.63 36.70 0.10
CA ASP A 178 -26.05 37.86 0.78
C ASP A 178 -24.69 37.54 1.43
N HIS A 179 -23.95 38.59 1.77
CA HIS A 179 -22.60 38.47 2.33
C HIS A 179 -22.56 37.65 3.61
N ASP A 180 -23.54 37.80 4.52
CA ASP A 180 -23.55 37.06 5.78
C ASP A 180 -23.71 35.55 5.52
N SER A 181 -24.56 35.16 4.57
CA SER A 181 -24.72 33.76 4.16
C SER A 181 -23.44 33.18 3.55
N LEU A 182 -22.74 33.93 2.69
CA LEU A 182 -21.48 33.50 2.10
C LEU A 182 -20.37 33.36 3.16
N ASP A 183 -20.31 34.27 4.12
CA ASP A 183 -19.37 34.21 5.24
C ASP A 183 -19.64 33.00 6.14
N MET A 184 -20.90 32.63 6.36
CA MET A 184 -21.25 31.40 7.07
C MET A 184 -20.74 30.15 6.35
N MET A 185 -20.77 30.13 5.02
CA MET A 185 -20.17 29.02 4.27
C MET A 185 -18.66 28.99 4.46
N ILE A 186 -17.97 30.13 4.40
CA ILE A 186 -16.52 30.19 4.64
C ILE A 186 -16.18 29.66 6.03
N LYS A 187 -16.95 30.03 7.05
CA LYS A 187 -16.80 29.45 8.41
C LYS A 187 -17.07 27.95 8.46
N HIS A 188 -17.98 27.42 7.63
CA HIS A 188 -18.17 25.97 7.53
C HIS A 188 -16.91 25.26 7.00
N LYS A 189 -16.19 25.86 6.04
CA LYS A 189 -14.92 25.32 5.52
C LYS A 189 -13.88 25.12 6.63
N GLU A 190 -13.86 26.02 7.62
CA GLU A 190 -12.92 25.97 8.76
C GLU A 190 -13.14 24.77 9.69
N LYS A 191 -14.28 24.07 9.57
CA LYS A 191 -14.51 22.80 10.28
C LYS A 191 -13.66 21.64 9.75
N PHE A 192 -13.16 21.75 8.52
CA PHE A 192 -12.31 20.75 7.91
C PHE A 192 -10.84 21.15 8.04
N ILE A 193 -9.98 20.17 8.29
CA ILE A 193 -8.53 20.36 8.50
C ILE A 193 -7.89 21.11 7.32
N GLU A 194 -6.96 22.02 7.63
CA GLU A 194 -6.22 22.75 6.60
C GLU A 194 -5.35 21.83 5.75
N ILE A 195 -5.17 22.18 4.47
CA ILE A 195 -4.37 21.37 3.57
C ILE A 195 -2.90 21.70 3.83
N THR A 196 -2.12 20.68 4.14
CA THR A 196 -0.68 20.75 4.34
C THR A 196 0.02 19.66 3.53
N GLU A 197 1.34 19.60 3.59
CA GLU A 197 2.15 18.53 3.02
C GLU A 197 1.77 17.14 3.56
N ASP A 198 1.22 17.08 4.78
CA ASP A 198 0.82 15.83 5.44
C ASP A 198 -0.54 15.30 4.96
N THR A 199 -1.38 16.16 4.36
CA THR A 199 -2.72 15.80 3.90
C THR A 199 -2.69 14.66 2.89
N GLY A 200 -1.77 14.69 1.92
CA GLY A 200 -1.67 13.66 0.87
C GLY A 200 -1.39 12.28 1.46
N PRO A 201 -0.26 12.07 2.16
CA PRO A 201 0.04 10.80 2.81
C PRO A 201 -1.03 10.35 3.82
N GLY A 202 -1.73 11.30 4.44
CA GLY A 202 -2.76 11.05 5.43
C GLY A 202 -4.03 10.36 4.91
N VAL A 203 -4.35 10.52 3.61
CA VAL A 203 -5.63 10.04 3.04
C VAL A 203 -5.49 8.85 2.08
N LEU A 204 -4.26 8.46 1.73
CA LEU A 204 -3.97 7.43 0.72
C LEU A 204 -3.95 6.01 1.31
N ASN A 205 -4.70 5.08 0.70
CA ASN A 205 -4.75 3.68 1.16
C ASN A 205 -3.37 2.99 1.14
N ASN A 206 -2.59 3.17 0.06
CA ASN A 206 -1.27 2.56 -0.05
C ASN A 206 -0.30 3.01 1.05
N VAL A 207 -0.57 4.15 1.70
CA VAL A 207 0.25 4.63 2.82
C VAL A 207 -0.04 3.85 4.11
N ILE A 208 -1.15 3.10 4.23
CA ILE A 208 -1.39 2.19 5.37
C ILE A 208 -0.22 1.21 5.53
N ALA A 209 0.03 0.39 4.52
CA ALA A 209 1.12 -0.59 4.54
C ALA A 209 2.50 0.09 4.66
N GLY A 210 2.70 1.19 3.93
CA GLY A 210 3.93 1.96 3.97
C GLY A 210 4.27 2.54 5.34
N ARG A 211 3.27 3.07 6.04
CA ARG A 211 3.42 3.65 7.38
C ARG A 211 3.73 2.57 8.41
N ILE A 212 3.11 1.38 8.28
CA ILE A 212 3.46 0.20 9.09
C ILE A 212 4.92 -0.19 8.85
N CYS A 213 5.34 -0.35 7.59
CA CYS A 213 6.73 -0.67 7.27
C CYS A 213 7.71 0.32 7.89
N ASN A 214 7.42 1.62 7.79
CA ASN A 214 8.26 2.66 8.38
C ASN A 214 8.28 2.62 9.92
N ALA A 215 7.14 2.34 10.56
CA ALA A 215 7.03 2.32 12.02
C ALA A 215 7.74 1.12 12.67
N PHE A 216 7.72 -0.04 12.01
CA PHE A 216 8.27 -1.29 12.53
C PHE A 216 9.58 -1.73 11.85
N ASP A 217 10.09 -0.91 10.93
CA ASP A 217 11.28 -1.15 10.12
C ASP A 217 11.19 -2.46 9.31
N PHE A 218 10.05 -2.68 8.63
CA PHE A 218 9.87 -3.80 7.72
C PHE A 218 10.32 -3.43 6.31
N ASN A 219 11.19 -4.26 5.73
CA ASN A 219 11.84 -4.01 4.45
C ASN A 219 11.36 -4.95 3.33
N GLY A 220 10.37 -5.80 3.61
CA GLY A 220 9.68 -6.56 2.58
C GLY A 220 8.71 -5.70 1.76
N GLU A 221 8.06 -6.37 0.79
CA GLU A 221 7.04 -5.74 -0.05
C GLU A 221 5.90 -5.13 0.76
N ASN A 222 5.41 -3.97 0.33
CA ASN A 222 4.25 -3.31 0.91
C ASN A 222 3.33 -2.73 -0.18
N PHE A 223 2.02 -2.95 -0.03
CA PHE A 223 1.01 -2.41 -0.94
C PHE A 223 -0.40 -2.50 -0.33
N ASN A 224 -1.35 -1.81 -0.97
CA ASN A 224 -2.78 -1.94 -0.68
C ASN A 224 -3.48 -2.73 -1.79
N ILE A 225 -4.42 -3.58 -1.41
CA ILE A 225 -5.36 -4.24 -2.30
C ILE A 225 -6.72 -3.60 -2.14
N ASP A 226 -7.30 -3.21 -3.28
CA ASP A 226 -8.65 -2.72 -3.39
C ASP A 226 -9.42 -3.61 -4.38
N SER A 227 -10.40 -4.33 -3.86
CA SER A 227 -11.35 -5.15 -4.60
C SER A 227 -12.75 -5.03 -3.98
N ASP A 228 -13.15 -3.80 -3.66
CA ASP A 228 -14.39 -3.49 -2.93
C ASP A 228 -14.48 -4.29 -1.61
N PHE A 229 -15.66 -4.76 -1.24
CA PHE A 229 -15.88 -5.57 -0.04
C PHE A 229 -15.16 -6.93 -0.04
N ASN A 230 -14.54 -7.34 -1.16
CA ASN A 230 -13.71 -8.54 -1.25
C ASN A 230 -12.22 -8.27 -0.99
N SER A 231 -11.82 -7.03 -0.69
CA SER A 231 -10.42 -6.63 -0.51
C SER A 231 -9.66 -7.54 0.46
N ALA A 232 -10.25 -7.88 1.61
CA ALA A 232 -9.62 -8.75 2.61
C ALA A 232 -9.34 -10.17 2.07
N SER A 233 -10.30 -10.75 1.36
CA SER A 233 -10.18 -12.10 0.80
C SER A 233 -9.17 -12.14 -0.35
N VAL A 234 -9.19 -11.15 -1.24
CA VAL A 234 -8.19 -11.02 -2.30
C VAL A 234 -6.79 -10.81 -1.71
N ALA A 235 -6.67 -10.00 -0.66
CA ALA A 235 -5.41 -9.78 0.02
C ALA A 235 -4.85 -11.03 0.69
N LEU A 236 -5.72 -11.85 1.29
CA LEU A 236 -5.35 -13.16 1.82
C LEU A 236 -4.85 -14.10 0.72
N SER A 237 -5.52 -14.15 -0.44
CA SER A 237 -5.08 -14.92 -1.60
C SER A 237 -3.70 -14.51 -2.09
N VAL A 238 -3.44 -13.20 -2.20
CA VAL A 238 -2.14 -12.67 -2.59
C VAL A 238 -1.07 -12.98 -1.53
N ALA A 239 -1.41 -12.90 -0.24
CA ALA A 239 -0.52 -13.29 0.85
C ALA A 239 -0.10 -14.78 0.75
N MET A 240 -1.06 -15.66 0.46
CA MET A 240 -0.79 -17.10 0.26
C MET A 240 0.13 -17.34 -0.94
N GLN A 241 -0.16 -16.73 -2.09
CA GLN A 241 0.71 -16.86 -3.28
C GLN A 241 2.13 -16.36 -3.02
N LYS A 242 2.26 -15.29 -2.25
CA LYS A 242 3.56 -14.74 -1.85
C LYS A 242 4.32 -15.71 -0.94
N LEU A 243 3.67 -16.23 0.09
CA LEU A 243 4.28 -17.17 1.04
C LEU A 243 4.70 -18.48 0.35
N ASN A 244 3.99 -18.89 -0.71
CA ASN A 244 4.38 -20.03 -1.55
C ASN A 244 5.69 -19.79 -2.32
N LYS A 245 6.00 -18.53 -2.66
CA LYS A 245 7.21 -18.16 -3.40
C LYS A 245 8.39 -17.86 -2.49
N LYS A 246 8.14 -17.35 -1.28
CA LYS A 246 9.15 -16.90 -0.33
C LYS A 246 8.65 -17.06 1.11
N GLU A 247 9.42 -17.76 1.93
CA GLU A 247 9.16 -17.88 3.37
C GLU A 247 9.32 -16.54 4.08
N GLY A 248 8.59 -16.35 5.18
CA GLY A 248 8.60 -15.12 5.96
C GLY A 248 7.28 -14.87 6.70
N ILE A 249 7.05 -13.61 7.08
CA ILE A 249 5.81 -13.15 7.70
C ILE A 249 5.10 -12.19 6.74
N VAL A 250 3.81 -12.39 6.52
CA VAL A 250 2.94 -11.38 5.94
C VAL A 250 2.06 -10.79 7.03
N VAL A 251 2.20 -9.49 7.25
CA VAL A 251 1.30 -8.69 8.08
C VAL A 251 0.13 -8.28 7.20
N LEU A 252 -1.01 -8.95 7.35
CA LEU A 252 -2.23 -8.65 6.63
C LEU A 252 -3.12 -7.73 7.49
N VAL A 253 -3.28 -6.48 7.05
CA VAL A 253 -4.19 -5.51 7.67
C VAL A 253 -5.43 -5.36 6.80
N HIS A 254 -6.62 -5.43 7.39
CA HIS A 254 -7.87 -5.25 6.66
C HIS A 254 -8.83 -4.34 7.41
N CYS A 255 -9.66 -3.60 6.67
CA CYS A 255 -10.72 -2.78 7.23
C CYS A 255 -12.05 -3.53 7.19
N ASP A 256 -12.84 -3.42 8.26
CA ASP A 256 -14.24 -3.82 8.25
C ASP A 256 -15.06 -2.71 7.59
N GLU A 257 -15.36 -2.91 6.30
CA GLU A 257 -16.02 -1.96 5.42
C GLU A 257 -17.43 -2.43 5.07
N LYS A 258 -18.41 -1.54 5.16
CA LYS A 258 -19.79 -1.77 4.72
C LYS A 258 -20.36 -0.53 4.06
N LEU A 259 -21.38 -0.70 3.22
CA LEU A 259 -22.18 0.44 2.76
C LEU A 259 -22.99 1.03 3.93
N SER A 260 -23.13 2.35 3.94
CA SER A 260 -24.13 3.06 4.74
C SER A 260 -25.54 2.61 4.34
N GLU A 261 -26.53 2.85 5.21
CA GLU A 261 -27.92 2.43 4.97
C GLU A 261 -28.52 2.99 3.67
N ASP A 262 -28.10 4.21 3.29
CA ASP A 262 -28.50 4.88 2.06
C ASP A 262 -27.60 4.55 0.85
N GLY A 263 -26.56 3.72 1.05
CA GLY A 263 -25.60 3.32 0.03
C GLY A 263 -24.68 4.44 -0.46
N SER A 264 -24.66 5.60 0.20
CA SER A 264 -23.91 6.76 -0.27
C SER A 264 -22.44 6.77 0.15
N LEU A 265 -22.09 6.04 1.23
CA LEU A 265 -20.77 6.05 1.84
C LEU A 265 -20.32 4.64 2.22
N ILE A 266 -18.99 4.47 2.31
CA ILE A 266 -18.40 3.31 2.97
C ILE A 266 -18.20 3.69 4.45
N GLU A 267 -18.79 2.90 5.34
CA GLU A 267 -18.55 2.98 6.77
C GLU A 267 -17.46 2.00 7.17
N ARG A 268 -16.49 2.52 7.93
CA ARG A 268 -15.37 1.73 8.46
C ARG A 268 -15.50 1.63 9.98
N LYS A 269 -15.58 0.41 10.49
CA LYS A 269 -15.71 0.18 11.93
C LYS A 269 -14.38 -0.16 12.56
N THR A 270 -13.83 -1.32 12.22
CA THR A 270 -12.63 -1.82 12.88
C THR A 270 -11.52 -2.09 11.87
N VAL A 271 -10.27 -2.00 12.31
CA VAL A 271 -9.13 -2.48 11.54
C VAL A 271 -8.62 -3.76 12.19
N GLY A 272 -8.62 -4.85 11.42
CA GLY A 272 -8.09 -6.14 11.80
C GLY A 272 -6.67 -6.33 11.28
N CYS A 273 -5.85 -7.08 12.02
CA CYS A 273 -4.52 -7.48 11.61
C CYS A 273 -4.31 -8.98 11.86
N SER A 274 -3.74 -9.68 10.88
CA SER A 274 -3.33 -11.09 10.99
C SER A 274 -1.86 -11.25 10.62
N LEU A 275 -1.11 -11.99 11.44
CA LEU A 275 0.24 -12.43 11.09
C LEU A 275 0.16 -13.79 10.41
N LEU A 276 0.58 -13.84 9.14
CA LEU A 276 0.51 -15.03 8.30
C LEU A 276 1.91 -15.54 7.99
N SER A 277 2.09 -16.85 7.93
CA SER A 277 3.34 -17.48 7.52
C SER A 277 3.10 -18.87 6.94
N THR A 278 4.15 -19.49 6.41
CA THR A 278 4.13 -20.93 6.13
C THR A 278 4.13 -21.71 7.45
N ILE A 279 3.54 -22.91 7.46
CA ILE A 279 3.49 -23.76 8.66
C ILE A 279 4.90 -24.14 9.11
N GLU A 280 5.77 -24.45 8.15
CA GLU A 280 7.17 -24.82 8.37
C GLU A 280 7.95 -23.67 8.99
N PHE A 281 7.80 -22.44 8.48
CA PHE A 281 8.49 -21.27 9.00
C PHE A 281 8.02 -20.92 10.42
N ALA A 282 6.71 -20.97 10.67
CA ALA A 282 6.15 -20.75 12.00
C ALA A 282 6.70 -21.76 13.01
N LYS A 283 6.74 -23.06 12.66
CA LYS A 283 7.30 -24.13 13.50
C LYS A 283 8.81 -23.95 13.72
N ALA A 284 9.57 -23.64 12.68
CA ALA A 284 11.02 -23.46 12.77
C ALA A 284 11.42 -22.32 13.73
N ASN A 285 10.59 -21.28 13.80
CA ASN A 285 10.81 -20.12 14.67
C ASN A 285 10.06 -20.22 16.03
N ASN A 286 9.39 -21.34 16.32
CA ASN A 286 8.55 -21.52 17.51
C ASN A 286 7.46 -20.45 17.68
N TYR A 287 6.93 -19.92 16.58
CA TYR A 287 5.79 -19.01 16.62
C TYR A 287 4.51 -19.80 16.92
N PRO A 288 3.56 -19.22 17.70
CA PRO A 288 2.28 -19.85 17.91
C PRO A 288 1.53 -19.99 16.58
N ILE A 289 0.72 -21.03 16.44
CA ILE A 289 -0.21 -21.19 15.31
C ILE A 289 -1.61 -21.25 15.93
N CYS A 290 -2.38 -20.18 15.76
CA CYS A 290 -3.72 -20.09 16.32
C CYS A 290 -4.79 -20.66 15.39
N GLU A 291 -4.53 -20.66 14.08
CA GLU A 291 -5.43 -21.13 13.05
C GLU A 291 -4.60 -21.56 11.83
N ILE A 292 -5.11 -22.53 11.07
CA ILE A 292 -4.58 -22.89 9.76
C ILE A 292 -5.66 -22.54 8.76
N ILE A 293 -5.32 -21.71 7.79
CA ILE A 293 -6.21 -21.38 6.68
C ILE A 293 -5.90 -22.36 5.56
N GLU A 294 -6.81 -23.32 5.43
CA GLU A 294 -6.86 -24.22 4.28
C GLU A 294 -7.29 -23.42 3.03
N LYS A 295 -6.93 -23.96 1.87
CA LYS A 295 -7.29 -23.46 0.54
C LYS A 295 -8.60 -22.64 0.49
N ILE A 296 -8.50 -21.41 -0.01
CA ILE A 296 -9.68 -20.64 -0.44
C ILE A 296 -9.92 -20.90 -1.92
N ASN A 297 -10.88 -21.76 -2.25
CA ASN A 297 -11.35 -21.92 -3.62
C ASN A 297 -12.39 -20.83 -3.91
N PHE A 298 -11.92 -19.66 -4.35
CA PHE A 298 -12.76 -18.49 -4.66
C PHE A 298 -13.86 -18.75 -5.71
N TYR A 299 -13.73 -19.83 -6.48
CA TYR A 299 -14.68 -20.21 -7.52
C TYR A 299 -15.70 -21.29 -7.10
N ASP A 300 -15.56 -21.89 -5.92
CA ASP A 300 -16.50 -22.92 -5.43
C ASP A 300 -17.58 -22.36 -4.48
N SER A 301 -17.49 -21.10 -4.05
CA SER A 301 -18.56 -20.42 -3.34
C SER A 301 -19.62 -19.91 -4.32
N LYS A 302 -20.51 -20.81 -4.75
CA LYS A 302 -21.81 -20.49 -5.36
C LYS A 302 -22.92 -20.51 -4.33
#